data_AF-A0A9D2FR44-F1
#
_entry.id   AF-A0A9D2FR44-F1
#
_cell.length_a   1.000
_cell.length_b   1.000
_cell.length_c   1.000
_cell.angle_alpha   90.00
_cell.angle_beta   90.00
_cell.angle_gamma   90.00
#
_symmetry.space_group_name_H-M   'P 1'
#
loop_
_entity.id
_entity.type
_entity.pdbx_description
1 polymer ?
#
loop_
_entity_poly.entity_id
_entity_poly.type
_entity_poly.pdbx_seq_one_letter_code
_entity_poly.pdbx_strand_id
1 'polypeptide(L)'
;MRCPNCHSVVGNNYGLCQYCGYDIGKYVRSVQDEGKKQSNTSRDRRATLYVQEKTPSRGVEYNYENGYLYYKKAYEKERRKNERIRQTALYGIALVFLLLHGAELLFLAIIYMA
;
A
#
# COMPACT_ATOMS: atom_id res chain seq x y z
N MET A 1 32.15 -1.75 -6.16
CA MET A 1 31.26 -2.02 -5.00
C MET A 1 32.11 -2.45 -3.80
N ARG A 2 31.64 -2.26 -2.56
CA ARG A 2 32.35 -2.73 -1.36
C ARG A 2 31.80 -4.09 -0.94
N CYS A 3 32.68 -5.05 -0.61
CA CYS A 3 32.25 -6.32 -0.04
C CYS A 3 31.56 -6.06 1.31
N PRO A 4 30.37 -6.62 1.59
CA PRO A 4 29.68 -6.37 2.86
C PRO A 4 30.41 -6.96 4.07
N ASN A 5 31.28 -7.95 3.86
CA ASN A 5 32.01 -8.62 4.94
C ASN A 5 33.32 -7.91 5.31
N CYS A 6 34.17 -7.59 4.34
CA CYS A 6 35.50 -6.99 4.58
C CYS A 6 35.63 -5.54 4.11
N HIS A 7 34.59 -4.96 3.53
CA HIS A 7 34.53 -3.59 2.98
C HIS A 7 35.56 -3.23 1.91
N SER A 8 36.38 -4.19 1.45
CA SER A 8 37.30 -4.01 0.33
C SER A 8 36.55 -3.68 -0.96
N VAL A 9 37.12 -2.83 -1.79
CA VAL A 9 36.55 -2.49 -3.10
C VAL A 9 36.81 -3.64 -4.08
N VAL A 10 35.73 -4.18 -4.65
CA VAL A 10 35.76 -5.26 -5.64
C VAL A 10 35.12 -4.80 -6.94
N GLY A 11 35.67 -5.27 -8.07
CA GLY A 11 35.32 -4.84 -9.42
C GLY A 11 34.05 -5.48 -10.00
N ASN A 12 33.76 -6.77 -9.71
CA ASN A 12 32.70 -7.53 -10.38
C ASN A 12 31.69 -8.17 -9.41
N ASN A 13 30.40 -7.84 -9.55
CA ASN A 13 29.30 -8.17 -8.61
C ASN A 13 28.86 -9.63 -8.60
N TYR A 14 29.51 -10.48 -9.39
CA TYR A 14 29.08 -11.85 -9.67
C TYR A 14 30.23 -12.80 -9.32
N GLY A 15 30.36 -13.14 -8.03
CA GLY A 15 31.36 -14.11 -7.58
C GLY A 15 31.80 -13.96 -6.12
N LEU A 16 32.83 -14.71 -5.78
CA LEU A 16 33.50 -14.67 -4.47
C LEU A 16 34.41 -13.44 -4.38
N CYS A 17 34.41 -12.78 -3.22
CA CYS A 17 35.33 -11.70 -2.92
C CYS A 17 36.77 -12.24 -2.92
N GLN A 18 37.66 -11.65 -3.71
CA GLN A 18 39.07 -12.08 -3.80
C GLN A 18 39.85 -11.91 -2.49
N TYR A 19 39.39 -11.05 -1.58
CA TYR A 19 40.10 -10.72 -0.34
C TYR A 19 39.67 -11.58 0.85
N CYS A 20 38.38 -11.88 0.98
CA CYS A 20 37.84 -12.60 2.14
C CYS A 20 37.09 -13.88 1.77
N GLY A 21 37.00 -14.23 0.49
CA GLY A 21 36.28 -15.41 0.01
C GLY A 21 34.77 -15.34 0.18
N TYR A 22 34.19 -14.19 0.54
CA TYR A 22 32.75 -14.06 0.74
C TYR A 22 31.98 -14.11 -0.59
N ASP A 23 30.92 -14.93 -0.67
CA ASP A 23 30.10 -15.06 -1.89
C ASP A 23 29.16 -13.87 -2.06
N ILE A 24 29.61 -12.87 -2.83
CA ILE A 24 28.86 -11.65 -3.12
C ILE A 24 27.67 -11.97 -4.03
N GLY A 25 27.78 -13.00 -4.87
CA GLY A 25 26.72 -13.39 -5.80
C GLY A 25 25.43 -13.81 -5.08
N LYS A 26 25.54 -14.58 -3.98
CA LYS A 26 24.37 -14.96 -3.15
C LYS A 26 23.70 -13.74 -2.51
N TYR A 27 24.50 -12.82 -1.96
CA TYR A 27 24.00 -11.60 -1.34
C TYR A 27 23.27 -10.68 -2.35
N VAL A 28 23.83 -10.53 -3.56
CA VAL A 28 23.19 -9.71 -4.60
C VAL A 28 21.86 -10.32 -5.07
N ARG A 29 21.76 -11.65 -5.17
CA ARG A 29 20.51 -12.33 -5.53
C ARG A 29 19.45 -12.16 -4.45
N SER A 30 19.78 -12.33 -3.17
CA SER A 30 18.79 -12.17 -2.09
C SER A 30 18.22 -10.76 -2.04
N VAL A 31 19.06 -9.73 -2.23
CA VAL A 31 18.60 -8.33 -2.28
C VAL A 31 17.77 -8.04 -3.55
N GLN A 32 18.09 -8.65 -4.69
CA GLN A 32 17.28 -8.52 -5.91
C GLN A 32 15.92 -9.23 -5.81
N ASP A 33 15.87 -10.40 -5.17
CA ASP A 33 14.66 -11.20 -5.03
C ASP A 33 13.70 -10.60 -3.99
N GLU A 34 14.22 -9.94 -2.95
CA GLU A 34 13.43 -9.12 -2.02
C GLU A 34 12.76 -7.94 -2.73
N GLY A 35 13.40 -7.37 -3.76
CA GLY A 35 12.82 -6.31 -4.61
C GLY A 35 11.74 -6.78 -5.61
N LYS A 36 11.62 -8.09 -5.85
CA LYS A 36 10.68 -8.67 -6.86
C LYS A 36 9.45 -9.35 -6.26
N LYS A 37 9.34 -9.47 -4.94
CA LYS A 37 8.19 -10.11 -4.25
C LYS A 37 6.98 -9.20 -4.00
N GLN A 38 6.85 -8.07 -4.68
CA GLN A 38 5.53 -7.44 -4.84
C GLN A 38 4.87 -8.00 -6.10
N SER A 39 4.19 -9.15 -5.93
CA SER A 39 3.36 -9.74 -6.97
C SER A 39 2.19 -8.81 -7.29
N ASN A 40 2.26 -8.20 -8.45
CA ASN A 40 1.12 -7.57 -9.12
C ASN A 40 0.07 -8.64 -9.44
N THR A 41 -0.97 -8.76 -8.61
CA THR A 41 -2.21 -9.45 -8.99
C THR A 41 -3.41 -8.78 -8.32
N SER A 42 -3.79 -7.61 -8.82
CA SER A 42 -5.09 -7.41 -9.45
C SER A 42 -5.20 -5.95 -9.84
N ARG A 43 -5.56 -5.75 -11.10
CA ARG A 43 -5.55 -4.51 -11.83
C ARG A 43 -6.79 -3.70 -11.48
N ASP A 44 -6.70 -2.78 -10.52
CA ASP A 44 -7.63 -1.66 -10.47
C ASP A 44 -6.98 -0.41 -11.09
N ARG A 45 -7.50 -0.07 -12.27
CA ARG A 45 -7.22 1.14 -13.05
C ARG A 45 -7.53 2.37 -12.18
N ARG A 46 -6.53 2.93 -11.49
CA ARG A 46 -6.28 4.38 -11.26
C ARG A 46 -5.27 4.54 -10.11
N ALA A 47 -3.99 4.34 -10.40
CA ALA A 47 -2.90 4.73 -9.49
C ALA A 47 -2.17 5.95 -10.07
N THR A 48 -2.43 7.10 -9.43
CA THR A 48 -1.52 8.23 -9.18
C THR A 48 -0.57 8.70 -10.30
N LEU A 49 -0.91 9.88 -10.83
CA LEU A 49 -0.24 10.65 -11.88
C LEU A 49 1.07 11.36 -11.43
N TYR A 50 1.84 10.80 -10.50
CA TYR A 50 3.00 11.50 -9.92
C TYR A 50 4.22 10.61 -9.66
N VAL A 51 4.88 10.12 -10.72
CA VAL A 51 6.25 9.59 -10.72
C VAL A 51 6.74 9.78 -12.16
N GLN A 52 7.85 10.42 -12.55
CA GLN A 52 9.14 10.68 -11.95
C GLN A 52 9.80 11.79 -12.80
N GLU A 53 10.32 12.86 -12.20
CA GLU A 53 11.39 13.64 -12.87
C GLU A 53 12.67 13.46 -12.06
N LYS A 54 13.64 12.78 -12.69
CA LYS A 54 15.01 12.64 -12.21
C LYS A 54 15.73 13.97 -12.41
N THR A 55 16.36 14.51 -11.37
CA THR A 55 17.52 15.44 -11.44
C THR A 55 18.09 15.71 -10.03
N PRO A 56 19.35 16.19 -9.90
CA PRO A 56 20.41 15.43 -9.25
C PRO A 56 20.77 15.92 -7.83
N SER A 57 21.58 15.10 -7.17
CA SER A 57 22.22 15.26 -5.86
C SER A 57 22.63 16.69 -5.50
N ARG A 58 21.82 17.34 -4.66
CA ARG A 58 22.29 18.26 -3.63
C ARG A 58 21.98 17.60 -2.29
N GLY A 59 22.94 17.62 -1.36
CA GLY A 59 22.77 17.02 -0.04
C GLY A 59 21.56 17.64 0.66
N VAL A 60 20.44 16.94 0.60
CA VAL A 60 19.27 17.22 1.43
C VAL A 60 19.34 16.19 2.53
N GLU A 61 19.57 16.66 3.75
CA GLU A 61 19.49 15.85 4.95
C GLU A 61 18.06 15.29 5.04
N TYR A 62 17.88 14.06 4.58
CA TYR A 62 16.57 13.43 4.55
C TYR A 62 16.13 13.18 5.98
N ASN A 63 15.25 14.04 6.49
CA ASN A 63 14.60 13.85 7.78
C ASN A 63 13.56 12.72 7.63
N TYR A 64 14.04 11.47 7.72
CA TYR A 64 13.25 10.25 7.53
C TYR A 64 12.05 10.17 8.48
N GLU A 65 12.10 10.82 9.65
CA GLU A 65 10.98 10.87 10.61
C GLU A 65 9.76 11.61 10.05
N ASN A 66 9.98 12.72 9.33
CA ASN A 66 8.89 13.52 8.75
C ASN A 66 8.23 12.82 7.55
N GLY A 67 8.99 12.04 6.79
CA GLY A 67 8.45 11.26 5.67
C GLY A 67 7.45 10.20 6.14
N TYR A 68 7.81 9.41 7.16
CA TYR A 68 6.94 8.37 7.71
C TYR A 68 5.64 8.94 8.29
N LEU A 69 5.72 10.07 9.02
CA LEU A 69 4.56 10.75 9.57
C LEU A 69 3.61 11.27 8.48
N TYR A 70 4.15 11.77 7.37
CA TYR A 70 3.36 12.22 6.22
C TYR A 70 2.57 11.08 5.59
N TYR A 71 3.24 9.96 5.28
CA TYR A 71 2.59 8.78 4.69
C TYR A 71 1.54 8.17 5.63
N LYS A 72 1.85 8.08 6.93
CA LYS A 72 0.90 7.60 7.94
C LYS A 72 -0.37 8.47 7.99
N LYS A 73 -0.21 9.79 8.01
CA LYS A 73 -1.34 10.74 8.05
C LYS A 73 -2.20 10.69 6.78
N ALA A 74 -1.58 10.52 5.61
CA ALA A 74 -2.30 10.35 4.35
C ALA A 74 -3.13 9.06 4.34
N TYR A 75 -2.52 7.95 4.75
CA TYR A 75 -3.18 6.64 4.84
C TYR A 75 -4.36 6.66 5.82
N GLU A 76 -4.17 7.24 7.01
CA GLU A 76 -5.25 7.39 8.00
C GLU A 76 -6.40 8.27 7.50
N LYS A 77 -6.11 9.28 6.66
CA LYS A 77 -7.13 10.15 6.07
C LYS A 77 -7.98 9.40 5.05
N GLU A 78 -7.36 8.56 4.21
CA GLU A 78 -8.08 7.72 3.26
C GLU A 78 -8.92 6.65 3.96
N ARG A 79 -8.36 5.98 4.98
CA ARG A 79 -9.08 5.00 5.78
C ARG A 79 -10.36 5.58 6.40
N ARG A 80 -10.27 6.78 7.00
CA ARG A 80 -11.44 7.47 7.59
C ARG A 80 -12.51 7.82 6.55
N LYS A 81 -12.13 8.17 5.32
CA LYS A 81 -13.10 8.41 4.24
C LYS A 81 -13.83 7.13 3.85
N ASN A 82 -13.09 6.04 3.69
CA ASN A 82 -13.66 4.76 3.29
C ASN A 82 -14.61 4.21 4.36
N GLU A 83 -14.25 4.39 5.63
CA GLU A 83 -15.08 3.97 6.76
C GLU A 83 -16.40 4.76 6.85
N ARG A 84 -16.38 6.07 6.58
CA ARG A 84 -17.60 6.88 6.47
C ARG A 84 -18.50 6.41 5.34
N ILE A 85 -17.93 6.14 4.16
CA ILE A 85 -18.69 5.64 3.00
C ILE A 85 -19.37 4.29 3.34
N ARG A 86 -18.62 3.40 3.98
CA ARG A 86 -19.14 2.10 4.43
C ARG A 86 -20.27 2.26 5.45
N GLN A 87 -20.11 3.14 6.44
CA GLN A 87 -21.16 3.42 7.42
C GLN A 87 -22.40 4.03 6.77
N THR A 88 -22.24 5.00 5.87
CA THR A 88 -23.38 5.59 5.15
C THR A 88 -24.11 4.57 4.29
N ALA A 89 -23.38 3.63 3.66
CA ALA A 89 -23.98 2.55 2.90
C ALA A 89 -24.79 1.60 3.79
N LEU A 90 -24.25 1.22 4.95
CA LEU A 90 -24.96 0.37 5.92
C LEU A 90 -26.23 1.05 6.45
N TYR A 91 -26.16 2.34 6.81
CA TYR A 91 -27.35 3.09 7.23
C TYR A 91 -28.38 3.23 6.10
N GLY A 92 -27.94 3.43 4.86
CA GLY A 92 -28.82 3.46 3.69
C GLY A 92 -29.58 2.14 3.50
N ILE A 93 -28.87 1.01 3.59
CA ILE A 93 -29.48 -0.32 3.48
C ILE A 93 -30.48 -0.55 4.62
N ALA A 94 -30.11 -0.22 5.87
CA ALA A 94 -30.99 -0.36 7.02
C ALA A 94 -32.28 0.48 6.88
N LEU A 95 -32.17 1.70 6.34
CA LEU A 95 -33.31 2.58 6.11
C LEU A 95 -34.26 2.01 5.04
N VAL A 96 -33.73 1.47 3.94
CA VAL A 96 -34.54 0.82 2.90
C VAL A 96 -35.30 -0.37 3.48
N PHE A 97 -34.64 -1.17 4.32
CA PHE A 97 -35.26 -2.33 4.97
C PHE A 97 -36.41 -1.92 5.90
N LEU A 98 -36.22 -0.86 6.69
CA LEU A 98 -37.25 -0.29 7.55
C LEU A 98 -38.46 0.24 6.75
N LEU A 99 -38.21 0.94 5.64
CA LEU A 99 -39.28 1.44 4.78
C LEU A 99 -40.08 0.30 4.14
N LEU A 100 -39.39 -0.77 3.71
CA LEU A 100 -40.04 -1.94 3.13
C LEU A 100 -40.99 -2.60 4.14
N HIS A 101 -40.51 -2.87 5.35
CA HIS A 101 -41.36 -3.43 6.41
C HIS A 101 -42.47 -2.48 6.86
N GLY A 102 -42.23 -1.18 6.89
CA GLY A 102 -43.28 -0.18 7.15
C GLY A 102 -44.39 -0.22 6.09
N ALA A 103 -44.03 -0.38 4.82
CA ALA A 103 -44.97 -0.51 3.73
C ALA A 103 -45.77 -1.82 3.81
N GLU A 104 -45.12 -2.95 4.12
CA GLU A 104 -45.79 -4.25 4.33
C GLU A 104 -46.85 -4.16 5.43
N LEU A 105 -46.50 -3.54 6.57
CA LEU A 105 -47.42 -3.35 7.69
C LEU A 105 -48.59 -2.44 7.31
N LEU A 106 -48.35 -1.37 6.56
CA LEU A 106 -49.42 -0.50 6.06
C LEU A 106 -50.36 -1.24 5.11
N PHE A 107 -49.82 -2.05 4.19
CA PHE A 107 -50.63 -2.87 3.29
C PHE A 107 -51.51 -3.85 4.05
N LEU A 108 -50.95 -4.56 5.05
CA LEU A 108 -51.72 -5.45 5.91
C LEU A 108 -52.81 -4.71 6.69
N ALA A 109 -52.49 -3.53 7.24
CA ALA A 109 -53.46 -2.72 7.96
C ALA A 109 -54.61 -2.25 7.05
N ILE A 110 -54.33 -1.85 5.82
CA ILE A 110 -55.35 -1.47 4.84
C ILE A 110 -56.25 -2.65 4.51
N ILE A 111 -55.67 -3.83 4.24
CA ILE A 111 -56.44 -5.06 3.95
C ILE A 111 -57.33 -5.45 5.13
N TYR A 112 -56.86 -5.28 6.37
CA TYR A 112 -57.61 -5.66 7.56
C TYR A 112 -58.72 -4.66 7.93
N MET A 113 -58.59 -3.41 7.49
CA MET A 113 -59.58 -2.34 7.71
C MET A 113 -60.60 -2.22 6.57
N ALA A 114 -60.37 -2.89 5.44
CA ALA A 114 -61.27 -2.99 4.30
C ALA A 114 -62.21 -4.21 4.45
#